data_AF-A0A816ZB41-F1
#
_entry.id   AF-A0A816ZB41-F1
#
_cell.length_a   1.000
_cell.length_b   1.000
_cell.length_c   1.000
_cell.angle_alpha   90.00
_cell.angle_beta   90.00
_cell.angle_gamma   90.00
#
_symmetry.space_group_name_H-M   'P 1'
#
loop_
_entity.id
_entity.type
_entity.pdbx_description
1 polymer ?
#
loop_
_entity_poly.entity_id
_entity_poly.type
_entity_poly.pdbx_seq_one_letter_code
_entity_poly.pdbx_strand_id
1 'polypeptide(L)'
;MLFNLTSGIEKILCVCLIFVPLTLASTQVSWENCNNDGDSIKLLNLTLTPYPIIIPGPISIEATVHTDQDVTGPIKLDLTLHKKILFSYVSVPCVSGIGSCSYDDLCTLCPQCGCPLKAGDHAVTLSVNIYASSWALIGYYQGKVDIKTSSGQKACARFDNVHIKSSR
;
A
#
# COMPACT_ATOMS: atom_id res chain seq x y z
N MET A 1 -46.32 -4.10 -54.30
CA MET A 1 -45.49 -4.87 -53.34
C MET A 1 -44.12 -4.24 -53.31
N LEU A 2 -43.85 -3.45 -52.27
CA LEU A 2 -42.55 -2.82 -52.01
C LEU A 2 -41.72 -3.80 -51.18
N PHE A 3 -40.63 -4.32 -51.73
CA PHE A 3 -39.64 -5.09 -50.95
C PHE A 3 -38.59 -4.12 -50.41
N ASN A 4 -38.58 -3.98 -49.09
CA ASN A 4 -37.58 -3.25 -48.31
C ASN A 4 -36.21 -3.93 -48.43
N LEU A 5 -35.17 -3.17 -48.76
CA LEU A 5 -33.77 -3.55 -48.65
C LEU A 5 -33.05 -2.53 -47.74
N THR A 6 -33.23 -2.67 -46.44
CA THR A 6 -32.39 -2.02 -45.41
C THR A 6 -32.01 -3.07 -44.37
N SER A 7 -30.89 -3.75 -44.59
CA SER A 7 -30.28 -4.64 -43.59
C SER A 7 -28.80 -4.79 -43.95
N GLY A 8 -27.93 -4.09 -43.23
CA GLY A 8 -26.49 -4.32 -43.41
C GLY A 8 -25.49 -3.39 -42.74
N ILE A 9 -25.90 -2.35 -41.99
CA ILE A 9 -24.96 -1.38 -41.40
C ILE A 9 -25.11 -1.14 -39.89
N GLU A 10 -26.08 -1.78 -39.22
CA GLU A 10 -26.32 -1.52 -37.79
C GLU A 10 -25.57 -2.46 -36.83
N LYS A 11 -24.87 -3.49 -37.31
CA LYS A 11 -24.15 -4.47 -36.46
C LYS A 11 -22.64 -4.28 -36.35
N ILE A 12 -22.09 -3.18 -36.89
CA ILE A 12 -20.65 -2.91 -36.89
C ILE A 12 -20.23 -1.93 -35.76
N LEU A 13 -21.18 -1.33 -35.03
CA LEU A 13 -20.86 -0.29 -34.04
C LEU A 13 -20.56 -0.78 -32.61
N CYS A 14 -20.78 -2.06 -32.27
CA CYS A 14 -20.57 -2.56 -30.89
C CYS A 14 -19.38 -3.49 -30.67
N VAL A 15 -18.67 -3.94 -31.73
CA VAL A 15 -17.64 -4.99 -31.59
C VAL A 15 -16.25 -4.43 -31.22
N CYS A 16 -15.99 -3.13 -31.43
CA CYS A 16 -14.70 -2.52 -31.09
C CYS A 16 -14.57 -2.03 -29.63
N LEU A 17 -15.65 -2.03 -28.83
CA LEU A 17 -15.61 -1.56 -27.43
C LEU A 17 -15.22 -2.64 -26.42
N ILE A 18 -14.91 -3.87 -26.86
CA ILE A 18 -14.71 -5.03 -25.97
C ILE A 18 -13.26 -5.56 -25.96
N PHE A 19 -12.33 -4.95 -26.71
CA PHE A 19 -10.95 -5.44 -26.82
C PHE A 19 -9.84 -4.41 -26.54
N VAL A 20 -10.18 -3.25 -25.98
CA VAL A 20 -9.17 -2.49 -25.23
C VAL A 20 -9.29 -2.95 -23.78
N PRO A 21 -8.41 -3.82 -23.25
CA PRO A 21 -8.32 -3.96 -21.82
C PRO A 21 -7.96 -2.57 -21.28
N LEU A 22 -8.95 -1.89 -20.70
CA LEU A 22 -8.75 -0.65 -19.97
C LEU A 22 -7.96 -1.02 -18.72
N THR A 23 -6.65 -1.23 -18.87
CA THR A 23 -5.75 -1.35 -17.73
C THR A 23 -5.62 0.05 -17.17
N LEU A 24 -6.55 0.43 -16.29
CA LEU A 24 -6.37 1.59 -15.43
C LEU A 24 -5.09 1.33 -14.64
N ALA A 25 -3.99 1.98 -15.05
CA ALA A 25 -2.79 2.00 -14.24
C ALA A 25 -3.20 2.62 -12.90
N SER A 26 -3.17 1.83 -11.83
CA SER A 26 -3.52 2.34 -10.51
C SER A 26 -2.66 3.56 -10.21
N THR A 27 -3.30 4.66 -9.88
CA THR A 27 -2.62 5.92 -9.52
C THR A 27 -2.16 5.91 -8.06
N GLN A 28 -2.52 4.87 -7.29
CA GLN A 28 -2.13 4.73 -5.89
C GLN A 28 -1.98 3.25 -5.47
N VAL A 29 -1.38 3.03 -4.29
CA VAL A 29 -1.33 1.73 -3.61
C VAL A 29 -2.74 1.21 -3.29
N SER A 30 -2.94 -0.09 -3.49
CA SER A 30 -4.12 -0.81 -3.02
C SER A 30 -3.82 -1.40 -1.64
N TRP A 31 -4.73 -1.19 -0.69
CA TRP A 31 -4.58 -1.65 0.69
C TRP A 31 -5.94 -1.92 1.34
N GLU A 32 -5.94 -2.72 2.40
CA GLU A 32 -7.11 -3.02 3.23
C GLU A 32 -6.72 -3.33 4.68
N ASN A 33 -7.65 -3.16 5.62
CA ASN A 33 -7.47 -3.68 6.98
C ASN A 33 -7.68 -5.21 6.99
N CYS A 34 -6.89 -5.95 7.77
CA CYS A 34 -6.98 -7.41 7.80
C CYS A 34 -8.26 -7.92 8.48
N ASN A 35 -8.72 -7.20 9.51
CA ASN A 35 -9.94 -7.50 10.26
C ASN A 35 -10.78 -6.22 10.37
N ASN A 36 -12.01 -6.22 9.86
CA ASN A 36 -12.81 -5.00 9.82
C ASN A 36 -13.36 -4.56 11.19
N ASP A 37 -13.58 -5.49 12.13
CA ASP A 37 -14.31 -5.21 13.38
C ASP A 37 -13.57 -5.63 14.67
N GLY A 38 -12.44 -6.33 14.58
CA GLY A 38 -11.73 -6.87 15.75
C GLY A 38 -10.59 -6.00 16.29
N ASP A 39 -10.11 -5.05 15.49
CA ASP A 39 -8.90 -4.27 15.77
C ASP A 39 -9.28 -2.89 16.34
N SER A 40 -8.73 -2.52 17.50
CA SER A 40 -8.97 -1.23 18.16
C SER A 40 -8.23 -0.05 17.52
N ILE A 41 -7.45 -0.34 16.48
CA ILE A 41 -6.68 0.61 15.69
C ILE A 41 -6.95 0.26 14.23
N LYS A 42 -7.39 1.24 13.44
CA LYS A 42 -7.75 1.04 12.03
C LYS A 42 -6.98 1.99 11.13
N LEU A 43 -6.52 1.48 9.99
CA LEU A 43 -6.01 2.31 8.92
C LEU A 43 -7.19 2.87 8.12
N LEU A 44 -7.29 4.19 8.03
CA LEU A 44 -8.34 4.90 7.30
C LEU A 44 -7.89 5.33 5.90
N ASN A 45 -6.62 5.72 5.77
CA ASN A 45 -6.04 6.11 4.50
C ASN A 45 -4.57 5.69 4.42
N LEU A 46 -4.11 5.36 3.21
CA LEU A 46 -2.70 5.16 2.88
C LEU A 46 -2.42 5.64 1.46
N THR A 47 -1.47 6.57 1.35
CA THR A 47 -1.04 7.22 0.13
C THR A 47 0.47 7.14 0.03
N LEU A 48 0.98 6.70 -1.11
CA LEU A 48 2.41 6.71 -1.45
C LEU A 48 2.65 7.74 -2.55
N THR A 49 3.70 8.56 -2.39
CA THR A 49 4.06 9.59 -3.36
C THR A 49 5.57 9.58 -3.62
N PRO A 50 6.04 9.45 -4.87
CA PRO A 50 5.25 9.25 -6.09
C PRO A 50 4.71 7.81 -6.20
N TYR A 51 3.67 7.63 -7.03
CA TYR A 51 3.18 6.30 -7.41
C TYR A 51 3.10 6.16 -8.95
N PRO A 52 3.68 5.09 -9.56
CA PRO A 52 4.56 4.08 -8.96
C PRO A 52 5.75 4.71 -8.25
N ILE A 53 6.27 4.02 -7.23
CA ILE A 53 7.47 4.46 -6.52
C ILE A 53 8.64 4.51 -7.51
N ILE A 54 9.35 5.63 -7.54
CA ILE A 54 10.50 5.83 -8.43
C ILE A 54 11.78 5.84 -7.59
N ILE A 55 12.71 4.94 -7.91
CA ILE A 55 14.02 4.84 -7.27
C ILE A 55 15.17 5.12 -8.26
N PRO A 56 16.31 5.66 -7.80
CA PRO A 56 16.53 6.20 -6.46
C PRO A 56 15.76 7.52 -6.24
N GLY A 57 15.37 7.80 -4.99
CA GLY A 57 14.65 9.03 -4.66
C GLY A 57 13.86 8.97 -3.35
N PRO A 58 13.32 10.12 -2.91
CA PRO A 58 12.44 10.20 -1.75
C PRO A 58 11.05 9.67 -2.06
N ILE A 59 10.45 9.03 -1.07
CA ILE A 59 9.07 8.55 -1.06
C ILE A 59 8.40 9.16 0.17
N SER A 60 7.25 9.80 -0.04
CA SER A 60 6.34 10.21 1.04
C SER A 60 5.31 9.12 1.26
N ILE A 61 5.17 8.69 2.51
CA ILE A 61 4.15 7.77 2.98
C ILE A 61 3.22 8.58 3.87
N GLU A 62 1.98 8.73 3.45
CA GLU A 62 0.94 9.43 4.20
C GLU A 62 -0.11 8.42 4.62
N ALA A 63 -0.34 8.30 5.92
CA ALA A 63 -1.32 7.39 6.50
C ALA A 63 -2.23 8.14 7.47
N THR A 64 -3.51 7.79 7.47
CA THR A 64 -4.45 8.24 8.51
C THR A 64 -4.87 7.02 9.31
N VAL A 65 -4.71 7.07 10.63
CA VAL A 65 -5.00 5.97 11.54
C VAL A 65 -6.02 6.42 12.57
N HIS A 66 -7.05 5.61 12.80
CA HIS A 66 -7.99 5.77 13.89
C HIS A 66 -7.59 4.91 15.08
N THR A 67 -7.67 5.44 16.29
CA THR A 67 -7.51 4.69 17.54
C THR A 67 -8.74 4.89 18.41
N ASP A 68 -9.40 3.79 18.82
CA ASP A 68 -10.64 3.85 19.61
C ASP A 68 -10.41 4.38 21.05
N GLN A 69 -9.17 4.26 21.53
CA GLN A 69 -8.75 4.62 22.88
C GLN A 69 -7.30 5.09 22.87
N ASP A 70 -6.88 5.74 23.97
CA ASP A 70 -5.49 6.16 24.14
C ASP A 70 -4.53 4.96 23.99
N VAL A 71 -3.57 5.10 23.09
CA VAL A 71 -2.51 4.14 22.85
C VAL A 71 -1.23 4.66 23.48
N THR A 72 -0.83 4.03 24.57
CA THR A 72 0.43 4.31 25.25
C THR A 72 1.51 3.35 24.74
N GLY A 73 2.73 3.87 24.61
CA GLY A 73 3.87 3.09 24.11
C GLY A 73 4.32 2.01 25.10
N PRO A 74 5.17 1.07 24.64
CA PRO A 74 5.74 0.98 23.29
C PRO A 74 4.75 0.46 22.24
N ILE A 75 4.83 1.00 21.01
CA ILE A 75 4.00 0.59 19.87
C ILE A 75 4.86 -0.25 18.92
N LYS A 76 4.76 -1.58 19.03
CA LYS A 76 5.51 -2.50 18.17
C LYS A 76 4.87 -2.59 16.79
N LEU A 77 5.67 -2.47 15.74
CA LEU A 77 5.26 -2.67 14.35
C LEU A 77 6.08 -3.79 13.71
N ASP A 78 5.39 -4.78 13.16
CA ASP A 78 5.98 -5.84 12.35
C ASP A 78 5.60 -5.62 10.89
N LEU A 79 6.58 -5.32 10.05
CA LEU A 79 6.42 -5.22 8.60
C LEU A 79 6.84 -6.53 7.95
N THR A 80 5.97 -7.09 7.12
CA THR A 80 6.28 -8.22 6.24
C THR A 80 6.16 -7.77 4.80
N LEU A 81 7.18 -8.00 3.99
CA LEU A 81 7.25 -7.58 2.60
C LEU A 81 7.63 -8.77 1.72
N HIS A 82 6.91 -8.95 0.62
CA HIS A 82 7.21 -9.94 -0.38
C HIS A 82 7.35 -9.29 -1.75
N LYS A 83 8.35 -9.73 -2.51
CA LYS A 83 8.56 -9.37 -3.91
C LYS A 83 7.96 -10.43 -4.82
N LYS A 84 7.22 -10.00 -5.84
CA LYS A 84 6.75 -10.88 -6.91
C LYS A 84 7.91 -11.24 -7.84
N ILE A 85 8.17 -12.53 -7.99
CA ILE A 85 9.15 -13.09 -8.93
C ILE A 85 8.44 -14.17 -9.74
N LEU A 86 8.29 -13.91 -11.05
CA LEU A 86 7.51 -14.76 -11.97
C LEU A 86 6.09 -15.01 -11.42
N PHE A 87 5.79 -16.25 -11.05
CA PHE A 87 4.49 -16.70 -10.55
C PHE A 87 4.45 -16.84 -9.01
N SER A 88 5.51 -16.46 -8.30
CA SER A 88 5.66 -16.65 -6.85
C SER A 88 6.00 -15.36 -6.12
N TYR A 89 5.82 -15.36 -4.80
CA TYR A 89 6.18 -14.26 -3.90
C TYR A 89 7.32 -14.70 -2.98
N VAL A 90 8.42 -13.95 -3.01
CA VAL A 90 9.62 -14.23 -2.20
C VAL A 90 9.73 -13.19 -1.09
N SER A 91 10.00 -13.65 0.13
CA SER A 91 10.17 -12.76 1.29
C SER A 91 11.36 -11.83 1.10
N VAL A 92 11.17 -10.55 1.40
CA VAL A 92 12.22 -9.53 1.40
C VAL A 92 12.77 -9.43 2.82
N PRO A 93 14.02 -9.83 3.08
CA PRO A 93 14.57 -9.80 4.44
C PRO A 93 14.75 -8.37 4.94
N CYS A 94 14.79 -8.19 6.27
CA CYS A 94 15.20 -6.93 6.86
C CYS A 94 16.71 -6.71 6.67
N VAL A 95 17.10 -5.66 5.97
CA VAL A 95 18.49 -5.25 5.83
C VAL A 95 18.57 -3.76 6.15
N SER A 96 19.34 -3.42 7.19
CA SER A 96 19.53 -2.03 7.64
C SER A 96 18.21 -1.27 7.88
N GLY A 97 17.20 -1.94 8.44
CA GLY A 97 15.89 -1.33 8.70
C GLY A 97 15.00 -1.17 7.46
N ILE A 98 15.28 -1.89 6.36
CA ILE A 98 14.45 -1.89 5.15
C ILE A 98 14.07 -3.34 4.81
N GLY A 99 12.79 -3.58 4.51
CA GLY A 99 12.26 -4.92 4.18
C GLY A 99 11.30 -5.45 5.24
N SER A 100 11.31 -6.76 5.48
CA SER A 100 10.47 -7.39 6.51
C SER A 100 11.07 -7.22 7.91
N CYS A 101 10.93 -6.02 8.48
CA CYS A 101 11.53 -5.64 9.76
C CYS A 101 10.50 -5.56 10.90
N SER A 102 10.96 -5.87 12.11
CA SER A 102 10.24 -5.59 13.36
C SER A 102 10.84 -4.35 14.01
N TYR A 103 9.99 -3.39 14.35
CA TYR A 103 10.35 -2.17 15.06
C TYR A 103 9.69 -2.19 16.42
N ASP A 104 10.49 -2.15 17.48
CA ASP A 104 9.98 -2.35 18.83
C ASP A 104 9.17 -1.16 19.36
N ASP A 105 9.41 0.04 18.83
CA ASP A 105 8.61 1.20 19.18
C ASP A 105 8.55 2.24 18.05
N LEU A 106 7.39 2.36 17.41
CA LEU A 106 7.12 3.38 16.39
C LEU A 106 7.29 4.80 16.89
N CYS A 107 7.07 5.04 18.19
CA CYS A 107 7.25 6.37 18.76
C CYS A 107 8.71 6.85 18.68
N THR A 108 9.67 5.93 18.63
CA THR A 108 11.09 6.27 18.42
C THR A 108 11.42 6.58 16.96
N LEU A 109 10.70 5.96 16.01
CA LEU A 109 10.89 6.17 14.57
C LEU A 109 10.22 7.43 14.07
N CYS A 110 9.14 7.84 14.73
CA CYS A 110 8.37 9.02 14.39
C CYS A 110 8.18 9.92 15.62
N PRO A 111 9.21 10.68 16.04
CA PRO A 111 9.07 11.65 17.13
C PRO A 111 7.95 12.67 16.88
N GLN A 112 7.72 13.02 15.61
CA GLN A 112 6.64 13.92 15.19
C GLN A 112 5.23 13.32 15.27
N CYS A 113 5.08 12.02 15.52
CA CYS A 113 3.77 11.37 15.63
C CYS A 113 3.05 11.67 16.96
N GLY A 114 3.67 12.42 17.88
CA GLY A 114 2.99 12.91 19.09
C GLY A 114 2.59 11.80 20.06
N CYS A 115 3.47 10.83 20.31
CA CYS A 115 3.19 9.77 21.28
C CYS A 115 3.10 10.30 22.72
N PRO A 116 2.17 9.80 23.56
CA PRO A 116 1.20 8.72 23.30
C PRO A 116 0.01 9.17 22.42
N LEU A 117 -0.45 8.29 21.53
CA LEU A 117 -1.56 8.60 20.63
C LEU A 117 -2.86 8.66 21.44
N LYS A 118 -3.55 9.79 21.37
CA LYS A 118 -4.87 9.95 22.00
C LYS A 118 -5.95 9.27 21.17
N ALA A 119 -7.08 8.91 21.79
CA ALA A 119 -8.22 8.41 21.01
C ALA A 119 -8.61 9.40 19.89
N GLY A 120 -8.92 8.88 18.70
CA GLY A 120 -9.26 9.67 17.51
C GLY A 120 -8.41 9.38 16.27
N ASP A 121 -8.49 10.28 15.28
CA ASP A 121 -7.81 10.20 13.99
C ASP A 121 -6.45 10.90 14.03
N HIS A 122 -5.42 10.23 13.53
CA HIS A 122 -4.04 10.74 13.44
C HIS A 122 -3.54 10.66 12.01
N ALA A 123 -3.10 11.78 11.47
CA ALA A 123 -2.38 11.82 10.20
C ALA A 123 -0.87 11.67 10.46
N VAL A 124 -0.25 10.71 9.78
CA VAL A 124 1.17 10.40 9.87
C VAL A 124 1.80 10.56 8.50
N THR A 125 2.90 11.31 8.44
CA THR A 125 3.70 11.48 7.23
C THR A 125 5.13 11.05 7.51
N LEU A 126 5.61 10.08 6.73
CA LEU A 126 6.99 9.56 6.80
C LEU A 126 7.66 9.76 5.45
N SER A 127 8.88 10.30 5.45
CA SER A 127 9.69 10.40 4.24
C SER A 127 10.83 9.40 4.29
N VAL A 128 10.91 8.52 3.30
CA VAL A 128 11.94 7.49 3.17
C VAL A 128 12.72 7.73 1.89
N ASN A 129 14.04 7.81 1.97
CA ASN A 129 14.90 7.95 0.80
C ASN A 129 15.52 6.60 0.43
N ILE A 130 15.22 6.11 -0.77
CA ILE A 130 15.79 4.85 -1.28
C ILE A 130 16.95 5.18 -2.21
N TYR A 131 18.18 4.96 -1.74
CA TYR A 131 19.41 5.19 -2.51
C TYR A 131 19.78 4.02 -3.43
N ALA A 132 19.23 2.84 -3.15
CA ALA A 132 19.53 1.65 -3.91
C ALA A 132 18.87 1.74 -5.30
N SER A 133 19.70 1.85 -6.33
CA SER A 133 19.29 1.81 -7.75
C SER A 133 19.40 0.41 -8.35
N SER A 134 19.40 -0.63 -7.50
CA SER A 134 19.51 -2.01 -7.95
C SER A 134 18.23 -2.43 -8.67
N TRP A 135 18.38 -3.01 -9.86
CA TRP A 135 17.28 -3.65 -10.59
C TRP A 135 16.60 -4.74 -9.75
N ALA A 136 17.31 -5.30 -8.76
CA ALA A 136 16.76 -6.25 -7.81
C ALA A 136 15.65 -5.66 -6.93
N LEU A 137 15.51 -4.34 -6.84
CA LEU A 137 14.41 -3.66 -6.14
C LEU A 137 13.24 -3.29 -7.06
N ILE A 138 13.42 -3.33 -8.38
CA ILE A 138 12.37 -3.02 -9.35
C ILE A 138 11.36 -4.17 -9.40
N GLY A 139 10.07 -3.85 -9.49
CA GLY A 139 8.99 -4.81 -9.66
C GLY A 139 7.80 -4.56 -8.75
N TYR A 140 7.03 -5.62 -8.52
CA TYR A 140 5.80 -5.59 -7.74
C TYR A 140 6.01 -6.21 -6.37
N TYR A 141 5.40 -5.59 -5.37
CA TYR A 141 5.46 -6.00 -3.98
C TYR A 141 4.07 -6.11 -3.39
N GLN A 142 3.96 -6.97 -2.39
CA GLN A 142 2.84 -7.01 -1.47
C GLN A 142 3.40 -7.07 -0.05
N GLY A 143 2.62 -6.67 0.93
CA GLY A 143 3.05 -6.73 2.30
C GLY A 143 1.92 -6.63 3.29
N LYS A 144 2.32 -6.77 4.56
CA LYS A 144 1.43 -6.73 5.71
C LYS A 144 2.13 -5.97 6.83
N VAL A 145 1.37 -5.12 7.50
CA VAL A 145 1.79 -4.44 8.72
C VAL A 145 0.92 -4.97 9.85
N ASP A 146 1.54 -5.48 10.89
CA ASP A 146 0.88 -5.75 12.17
C ASP A 146 1.37 -4.74 13.21
N ILE A 147 0.45 -4.14 13.96
CA ILE A 147 0.75 -3.26 15.09
C ILE A 147 0.26 -3.92 16.36
N LYS A 148 1.09 -3.89 17.40
CA LYS A 148 0.76 -4.39 18.73
C LYS A 148 1.26 -3.40 19.78
N THR A 149 0.41 -3.09 20.73
CA THR A 149 0.74 -2.20 21.85
C THR A 149 0.91 -3.02 23.13
N SER A 150 1.60 -2.46 24.13
CA SER A 150 1.73 -3.09 25.45
C SER A 150 0.38 -3.29 26.16
N SER A 151 -0.58 -2.39 25.93
CA SER A 151 -1.95 -2.46 26.45
C SER A 151 -2.87 -3.42 25.69
N GLY A 152 -2.35 -4.12 24.67
CA GLY A 152 -3.04 -5.21 23.99
C GLY A 152 -3.89 -4.81 22.78
N GLN A 153 -3.93 -3.51 22.43
CA GLN A 153 -4.50 -3.08 21.15
C GLN A 153 -3.71 -3.67 19.98
N LYS A 154 -4.43 -3.95 18.89
CA LYS A 154 -3.90 -4.51 17.66
C LYS A 154 -4.42 -3.73 16.47
N ALA A 155 -3.60 -3.68 15.43
CA ALA A 155 -3.98 -3.23 14.10
C ALA A 155 -3.36 -4.18 13.08
N CYS A 156 -4.00 -4.36 11.94
CA CYS A 156 -3.41 -5.06 10.81
C CYS A 156 -3.88 -4.46 9.49
N ALA A 157 -2.94 -4.20 8.59
CA ALA A 157 -3.22 -3.76 7.23
C ALA A 157 -2.39 -4.55 6.21
N ARG A 158 -2.97 -4.81 5.04
CA ARG A 158 -2.31 -5.43 3.89
C ARG A 158 -2.27 -4.44 2.74
N PHE A 159 -1.22 -4.51 1.94
CA PHE A 159 -1.11 -3.74 0.72
C PHE A 159 -0.59 -4.61 -0.41
N ASP A 160 -1.11 -4.37 -1.61
CA ASP A 160 -0.93 -5.23 -2.76
C ASP A 160 -0.51 -4.43 -4.00
N ASN A 161 0.23 -5.12 -4.88
CA ASN A 161 0.65 -4.59 -6.18
C ASN A 161 1.41 -3.26 -6.09
N VAL A 162 2.14 -3.00 -5.00
CA VAL A 162 3.02 -1.83 -4.86
C VAL A 162 4.12 -1.93 -5.92
N HIS A 163 4.14 -0.97 -6.84
CA HIS A 163 5.05 -0.98 -7.97
C HIS A 163 6.23 -0.03 -7.73
N ILE A 164 7.45 -0.59 -7.77
CA ILE A 164 8.70 0.16 -7.74
C ILE A 164 9.34 0.13 -9.13
N LYS A 165 9.66 1.30 -9.68
CA LYS A 165 10.31 1.52 -10.98
C LYS A 165 11.64 2.26 -10.82
N SER A 166 12.53 2.07 -11.79
CA SER A 166 13.72 2.90 -11.96
C SER A 166 13.34 4.26 -12.55
N SER A 167 14.06 5.31 -12.14
CA SER A 167 14.01 6.62 -12.80
C SER A 167 14.71 6.66 -14.15
N ARG A 168 15.60 5.69 -14.42
CA ARG A 168 16.28 5.46 -15.69
C ARG A 168 15.58 4.39 -16.51
#